data_AF-A0AAX4PER1-F1
#
_entry.id   AF-A0AAX4PER1-F1
#
_cell.length_a   1.000
_cell.length_b   1.000
_cell.length_c   1.000
_cell.angle_alpha   90.00
_cell.angle_beta   90.00
_cell.angle_gamma   90.00
#
_symmetry.space_group_name_H-M   'P 1'
#
loop_
_entity.id
_entity.type
_entity.pdbx_description
1 polymer ?
#
loop_
_entity_poly.entity_id
_entity_poly.type
_entity_poly.pdbx_seq_one_letter_code
_entity_poly.pdbx_strand_id
1 'polypeptide(L)'
;MPAPAEIEAKEAGVRGTMGEPKAHACHTWDHSITLEKLRNDICQFVDDRGWHKFHTPRNLLLALVGEVGEVSEIFQWKGEVDNDLTGFSQEERTHLGEELSDVLFYLLRLADVCKIDLGVAAGRKLLRNQEKYPVSKSSDDLGEEAAATTTGQVAEPAMAQPGGWDREITLESLKGGIRGFAEERGWHKFQTPRNLLLALVGEVGEVSEIFQWKGEVDNDLTGFSQEERTHLGEELSDVLFYLLRLADVCKIDLGVAAGRKLLRNQEKYPVAKCYGRSTKYNKL
;
A
#
# COMPACT_ATOMS: atom_id res chain seq x y z
N MET A 1 32.99 -77.98 -17.46
CA MET A 1 33.92 -76.84 -17.52
C MET A 1 33.27 -75.75 -18.36
N PRO A 2 33.17 -74.52 -17.85
CA PRO A 2 32.33 -73.46 -18.42
C PRO A 2 33.05 -72.67 -19.53
N ALA A 3 32.24 -72.05 -20.40
CA ALA A 3 32.65 -71.18 -21.51
C ALA A 3 33.28 -69.85 -21.04
N PRO A 4 34.07 -69.15 -21.89
CA PRO A 4 34.86 -68.00 -21.49
C PRO A 4 34.06 -66.70 -21.43
N ALA A 5 34.53 -65.81 -20.55
CA ALA A 5 34.07 -64.45 -20.33
C ALA A 5 34.49 -63.51 -21.48
N GLU A 6 33.57 -62.64 -21.91
CA GLU A 6 33.86 -61.46 -22.73
C GLU A 6 33.99 -60.23 -21.80
N ILE A 7 35.08 -59.49 -21.99
CA ILE A 7 35.40 -58.22 -21.32
C ILE A 7 35.55 -57.13 -22.40
N GLU A 8 34.86 -56.02 -22.15
CA GLU A 8 35.07 -54.62 -22.57
C GLU A 8 34.91 -54.18 -24.04
N ALA A 9 34.04 -53.19 -24.25
CA ALA A 9 34.47 -51.81 -24.55
C ALA A 9 33.39 -50.77 -24.20
N LYS A 10 33.80 -49.74 -23.48
CA LYS A 10 33.09 -48.48 -23.18
C LYS A 10 33.00 -47.58 -24.42
N GLU A 11 31.93 -46.79 -24.51
CA GLU A 11 31.93 -45.31 -24.70
C GLU A 11 30.47 -44.84 -24.88
N ALA A 12 29.88 -44.17 -23.88
CA ALA A 12 29.78 -42.71 -23.76
C ALA A 12 28.74 -42.06 -24.71
N GLY A 13 27.58 -41.69 -24.16
CA GLY A 13 26.57 -40.93 -24.91
C GLY A 13 25.21 -40.75 -24.22
N VAL A 14 25.14 -40.47 -22.92
CA VAL A 14 23.88 -40.05 -22.28
C VAL A 14 23.66 -38.57 -22.59
N ARG A 15 22.85 -38.30 -23.62
CA ARG A 15 22.24 -36.97 -23.82
C ARG A 15 21.29 -36.71 -22.64
N GLY A 16 21.77 -35.94 -21.67
CA GLY A 16 20.91 -35.31 -20.68
C GLY A 16 19.90 -34.43 -21.42
N THR A 17 18.63 -34.75 -21.30
CA THR A 17 17.55 -33.84 -21.68
C THR A 17 17.65 -32.63 -20.77
N MET A 18 18.20 -31.52 -21.29
CA MET A 18 18.12 -30.21 -20.63
C MET A 18 16.64 -29.91 -20.43
N GLY A 19 16.20 -29.95 -19.17
CA GLY A 19 14.88 -29.48 -18.78
C GLY A 19 14.74 -28.03 -19.21
N GLU A 20 13.65 -27.73 -19.90
CA GLU A 20 13.28 -26.37 -20.26
C GLU A 20 13.30 -25.48 -19.01
N PRO A 21 13.83 -24.24 -19.10
CA PRO A 21 13.74 -23.31 -18.00
C PRO A 21 12.27 -23.05 -17.70
N LYS A 22 11.82 -23.43 -16.50
CA LYS A 22 10.51 -23.03 -15.98
C LYS A 22 10.47 -21.51 -15.98
N ALA A 23 9.72 -20.94 -16.93
CA ALA A 23 9.37 -19.53 -16.94
C ALA A 23 8.79 -19.21 -15.55
N HIS A 24 9.51 -18.41 -14.77
CA HIS A 24 8.98 -17.88 -13.52
C HIS A 24 7.77 -17.04 -13.93
N ALA A 25 6.58 -17.43 -13.47
CA ALA A 25 5.37 -16.68 -13.74
C ALA A 25 5.62 -15.23 -13.34
N CYS A 26 5.77 -14.36 -14.33
CA CYS A 26 5.85 -12.93 -14.13
C CYS A 26 4.54 -12.53 -13.46
N HIS A 27 4.60 -12.15 -12.19
CA HIS A 27 3.44 -11.61 -11.48
C HIS A 27 2.96 -10.39 -12.28
N THR A 28 1.87 -10.55 -13.03
CA THR A 28 1.21 -9.44 -13.71
C THR A 28 0.40 -8.69 -12.67
N TRP A 29 0.86 -7.49 -12.33
CA TRP A 29 0.16 -6.62 -11.40
C TRP A 29 -1.01 -5.95 -12.11
N ASP A 30 -2.15 -5.78 -11.43
CA ASP A 30 -3.24 -4.99 -12.01
C ASP A 30 -2.93 -3.49 -11.87
N HIS A 31 -2.42 -2.92 -12.96
CA HIS A 31 -2.02 -1.52 -13.02
C HIS A 31 -3.19 -0.54 -13.19
N SER A 32 -4.42 -1.03 -13.35
CA SER A 32 -5.59 -0.20 -13.67
C SER A 32 -6.38 0.30 -12.45
N ILE A 33 -6.10 -0.23 -11.26
CA ILE A 33 -6.89 0.07 -10.06
C ILE A 33 -6.56 1.47 -9.54
N THR A 34 -7.56 2.35 -9.60
CA THR A 34 -7.48 3.74 -9.14
C THR A 34 -7.95 3.89 -7.70
N LEU A 35 -7.42 4.90 -7.01
CA LEU A 35 -7.87 5.24 -5.65
C LEU A 35 -9.35 5.65 -5.64
N GLU A 36 -9.81 6.42 -6.63
CA GLU A 36 -11.22 6.79 -6.77
C GLU A 36 -12.10 5.54 -6.95
N LYS A 37 -11.69 4.56 -7.76
CA LYS A 37 -12.45 3.33 -7.96
C LYS A 37 -12.64 2.58 -6.64
N LEU A 38 -11.56 2.34 -5.89
CA LEU A 38 -11.64 1.65 -4.60
C LEU A 38 -12.48 2.44 -3.60
N ARG A 39 -12.32 3.77 -3.55
CA ARG A 39 -13.15 4.65 -2.71
C ARG A 39 -14.63 4.47 -3.04
N ASN A 40 -15.01 4.50 -4.32
CA ASN A 40 -16.40 4.34 -4.74
C ASN A 40 -16.97 2.95 -4.38
N ASP A 41 -16.19 1.89 -4.59
CA ASP A 41 -16.60 0.53 -4.25
C ASP A 41 -16.82 0.36 -2.72
N ILE A 42 -15.99 1.00 -1.89
CA ILE A 42 -16.15 1.04 -0.42
C ILE A 42 -17.38 1.87 -0.03
N CYS A 43 -17.58 3.04 -0.64
CA CYS A 43 -18.75 3.88 -0.38
C CYS A 43 -20.05 3.11 -0.65
N GLN A 44 -20.13 2.44 -1.81
CA GLN A 44 -21.28 1.62 -2.15
C GLN A 44 -21.50 0.50 -1.12
N PHE A 45 -20.44 -0.20 -0.71
CA PHE A 45 -20.51 -1.25 0.30
C PHE A 45 -21.11 -0.74 1.64
N VAL A 46 -20.71 0.46 2.06
CA VAL A 46 -21.17 1.11 3.30
C VAL A 46 -22.62 1.59 3.17
N ASP A 47 -22.97 2.19 2.04
CA ASP A 47 -24.30 2.75 1.79
C ASP A 47 -25.35 1.64 1.70
N ASP A 48 -25.04 0.54 0.99
CA ASP A 48 -25.89 -0.65 0.91
C ASP A 48 -26.27 -1.20 2.29
N ARG A 49 -25.41 -0.99 3.29
CA ARG A 49 -25.59 -1.49 4.67
C ARG A 49 -26.11 -0.43 5.63
N GLY A 50 -26.27 0.82 5.19
CA GLY A 50 -26.68 1.93 6.06
C GLY A 50 -25.66 2.20 7.18
N TRP A 51 -24.37 1.96 6.90
CA TRP A 51 -23.29 2.05 7.90
C TRP A 51 -22.64 3.43 7.98
N HIS A 52 -22.97 4.36 7.10
CA HIS A 52 -22.44 5.73 7.07
C HIS A 52 -22.51 6.43 8.45
N LYS A 53 -23.56 6.15 9.24
CA LYS A 53 -23.76 6.68 10.60
C LYS A 53 -22.70 6.24 11.63
N PHE A 54 -21.99 5.14 11.37
CA PHE A 54 -20.93 4.64 12.25
C PHE A 54 -19.54 5.14 11.82
N HIS A 55 -19.42 5.68 10.60
CA HIS A 55 -18.14 6.05 9.99
C HIS A 55 -17.81 7.52 10.26
N THR A 56 -17.57 7.85 11.53
CA THR A 56 -16.99 9.14 11.95
C THR A 56 -15.46 9.11 11.84
N PRO A 57 -14.75 10.25 11.72
CA PRO A 57 -13.30 10.29 11.67
C PRO A 57 -12.64 9.51 12.81
N ARG A 58 -13.13 9.70 14.04
CA ARG A 58 -12.65 8.97 15.22
C ARG A 58 -12.80 7.45 15.06
N ASN A 59 -13.99 6.97 14.68
CA ASN A 59 -14.24 5.53 14.58
C ASN A 59 -13.39 4.89 13.47
N LEU A 60 -13.23 5.59 12.34
CA LEU A 60 -12.43 5.13 11.22
C LEU A 60 -10.94 5.10 11.56
N LEU A 61 -10.45 6.11 12.29
CA LEU A 61 -9.08 6.15 12.77
C LEU A 61 -8.78 5.02 13.76
N LEU A 62 -9.68 4.76 14.71
CA LEU A 62 -9.51 3.65 15.66
C LEU A 62 -9.59 2.29 14.97
N ALA A 63 -10.42 2.15 13.93
CA ALA A 63 -10.42 0.96 13.11
C ALA A 63 -9.09 0.80 12.35
N LEU A 64 -8.59 1.88 11.71
CA LEU A 64 -7.28 1.89 11.04
C LEU A 64 -6.14 1.46 11.98
N VAL A 65 -6.11 1.98 13.21
CA VAL A 65 -5.15 1.55 14.25
C VAL A 65 -5.28 0.05 14.53
N GLY A 66 -6.52 -0.45 14.64
CA GLY A 66 -6.80 -1.88 14.81
C GLY A 66 -6.23 -2.74 13.69
N GLU A 67 -6.49 -2.37 12.43
CA GLU A 67 -6.02 -3.14 11.27
C GLU A 67 -4.49 -3.10 11.12
N VAL A 68 -3.83 -1.99 11.45
CA VAL A 68 -2.36 -1.96 11.52
C VAL A 68 -1.83 -2.87 12.65
N GLY A 69 -2.59 -3.00 13.74
CA GLY A 69 -2.38 -4.01 14.77
C GLY A 69 -2.47 -5.43 14.21
N GLU A 70 -3.51 -5.75 13.42
CA GLU A 70 -3.67 -7.07 12.79
C GLU A 70 -2.51 -7.39 11.83
N VAL A 71 -2.05 -6.41 11.05
CA VAL A 71 -0.81 -6.57 10.25
C VAL A 71 0.39 -6.84 11.17
N SER A 72 0.50 -6.16 12.30
CA SER A 72 1.60 -6.34 13.24
C SER A 72 1.62 -7.74 13.88
N GLU A 73 0.45 -8.30 14.18
CA GLU A 73 0.31 -9.66 14.72
C GLU A 73 0.91 -10.73 13.79
N ILE A 74 0.84 -10.53 12.47
CA ILE A 74 1.42 -11.44 11.47
C ILE A 74 2.96 -11.53 11.59
N PHE A 75 3.61 -10.41 11.94
CA PHE A 75 5.08 -10.33 11.99
C PHE A 75 5.65 -10.54 13.40
N GLN A 76 4.84 -10.41 14.46
CA GLN A 76 5.32 -10.25 15.85
C GLN A 76 6.28 -11.36 16.33
N TRP A 77 6.17 -12.60 15.81
CA TRP A 77 7.00 -13.75 16.21
C TRP A 77 7.92 -14.28 15.10
N LYS A 78 8.05 -13.56 13.98
CA LYS A 78 8.79 -14.04 12.80
C LYS A 78 10.30 -13.74 12.82
N GLY A 79 10.78 -12.93 13.75
CA GLY A 79 12.18 -12.50 13.75
C GLY A 79 12.48 -11.55 12.60
N GLU A 80 13.70 -11.56 12.06
CA GLU A 80 14.01 -10.82 10.82
C GLU A 80 13.31 -11.53 9.66
N VAL A 81 12.60 -10.77 8.83
CA VAL A 81 11.82 -11.28 7.70
C VAL A 81 12.43 -10.78 6.41
N ASP A 82 12.73 -11.70 5.50
CA ASP A 82 13.22 -11.38 4.17
C ASP A 82 12.16 -10.62 3.37
N ASN A 83 12.62 -9.74 2.49
CA ASN A 83 11.76 -8.88 1.68
C ASN A 83 10.75 -9.68 0.85
N ASP A 84 11.12 -10.82 0.31
CA ASP A 84 10.24 -11.69 -0.48
C ASP A 84 9.34 -12.61 0.35
N LEU A 85 9.33 -12.42 1.68
CA LEU A 85 8.64 -13.26 2.65
C LEU A 85 9.06 -14.73 2.57
N THR A 86 10.35 -15.00 2.32
CA THR A 86 10.90 -16.35 2.44
C THR A 86 10.53 -16.94 3.81
N GLY A 87 9.92 -18.12 3.81
CA GLY A 87 9.42 -18.79 5.02
C GLY A 87 7.96 -18.50 5.38
N PHE A 88 7.25 -17.64 4.66
CA PHE A 88 5.80 -17.51 4.76
C PHE A 88 5.10 -18.52 3.86
N SER A 89 4.08 -19.18 4.41
CA SER A 89 3.14 -20.01 3.65
C SER A 89 2.25 -19.16 2.74
N GLN A 90 1.63 -19.80 1.74
CA GLN A 90 0.70 -19.11 0.86
C GLN A 90 -0.53 -18.56 1.61
N GLU A 91 -0.96 -19.23 2.67
CA GLU A 91 -2.05 -18.78 3.53
C GLU A 91 -1.66 -17.51 4.29
N GLU A 92 -0.47 -17.48 4.91
CA GLU A 92 0.03 -16.28 5.60
C GLU A 92 0.21 -15.09 4.65
N ARG A 93 0.69 -15.32 3.41
CA ARG A 93 0.80 -14.26 2.39
C ARG A 93 -0.58 -13.74 1.96
N THR A 94 -1.57 -14.63 1.89
CA THR A 94 -2.94 -14.26 1.56
C THR A 94 -3.56 -13.44 2.70
N HIS A 95 -3.40 -13.91 3.94
CA HIS A 95 -3.86 -13.21 5.14
C HIS A 95 -3.18 -11.84 5.29
N LEU A 96 -1.87 -11.72 5.05
CA LEU A 96 -1.20 -10.43 5.02
C LEU A 96 -1.80 -9.50 3.95
N GLY A 97 -2.07 -10.01 2.76
CA GLY A 97 -2.76 -9.22 1.73
C GLY A 97 -4.14 -8.75 2.16
N GLU A 98 -4.87 -9.57 2.91
CA GLU A 98 -6.18 -9.21 3.47
C GLU A 98 -6.08 -8.09 4.52
N GLU A 99 -5.12 -8.15 5.44
CA GLU A 99 -4.99 -7.13 6.49
C GLU A 99 -4.41 -5.81 5.94
N LEU A 100 -3.47 -5.88 4.98
CA LEU A 100 -3.04 -4.68 4.25
C LEU A 100 -4.20 -4.03 3.47
N SER A 101 -5.17 -4.83 3.00
CA SER A 101 -6.35 -4.32 2.33
C SER A 101 -7.31 -3.62 3.29
N ASP A 102 -7.49 -4.16 4.50
CA ASP A 102 -8.34 -3.51 5.52
C ASP A 102 -7.72 -2.18 5.98
N VAL A 103 -6.39 -2.11 6.15
CA VAL A 103 -5.68 -0.83 6.37
C VAL A 103 -5.98 0.16 5.24
N LEU A 104 -5.85 -0.27 3.97
CA LEU A 104 -6.16 0.58 2.82
C LEU A 104 -7.63 1.06 2.83
N PHE A 105 -8.57 0.19 3.18
CA PHE A 105 -9.99 0.53 3.18
C PHE A 105 -10.33 1.60 4.22
N TYR A 106 -9.85 1.45 5.46
CA TYR A 106 -10.09 2.44 6.49
C TYR A 106 -9.35 3.75 6.23
N LEU A 107 -8.14 3.69 5.66
CA LEU A 107 -7.41 4.88 5.23
C LEU A 107 -8.17 5.67 4.16
N LEU A 108 -8.65 5.00 3.10
CA LEU A 108 -9.44 5.64 2.04
C LEU A 108 -10.76 6.17 2.57
N ARG A 109 -11.42 5.42 3.45
CA ARG A 109 -12.68 5.85 4.02
C ARG A 109 -12.51 7.05 4.96
N LEU A 110 -11.44 7.10 5.74
CA LEU A 110 -11.10 8.25 6.58
C LEU A 110 -10.87 9.49 5.72
N ALA A 111 -10.05 9.38 4.67
CA ALA A 111 -9.81 10.47 3.73
C ALA A 111 -11.11 10.97 3.06
N ASP A 112 -11.96 10.06 2.59
CA ASP A 112 -13.23 10.40 1.92
C ASP A 112 -14.24 11.06 2.85
N VAL A 113 -14.35 10.58 4.10
CA VAL A 113 -15.19 11.22 5.11
C VAL A 113 -14.68 12.65 5.34
N CYS A 114 -13.38 12.81 5.58
CA CYS A 114 -12.68 14.09 5.81
C CYS A 114 -12.60 15.03 4.59
N LYS A 115 -13.09 14.62 3.43
CA LYS A 115 -13.05 15.38 2.16
C LYS A 115 -11.63 15.69 1.67
N ILE A 116 -10.73 14.74 1.86
CA ILE A 116 -9.36 14.79 1.37
C ILE A 116 -9.25 13.84 0.18
N ASP A 117 -8.88 14.38 -0.98
CA ASP A 117 -8.45 13.57 -2.12
C ASP A 117 -7.06 13.00 -1.82
N LEU A 118 -7.02 11.73 -1.41
CA LEU A 118 -5.79 11.09 -0.98
C LEU A 118 -4.80 10.91 -2.13
N GLY A 119 -5.28 10.72 -3.37
CA GLY A 119 -4.40 10.57 -4.53
C GLY A 119 -3.63 11.86 -4.80
N VAL A 120 -4.34 12.98 -4.81
CA VAL A 120 -3.74 14.31 -5.01
C VAL A 120 -2.83 14.69 -3.83
N ALA A 121 -3.26 14.44 -2.59
CA ALA A 121 -2.44 14.69 -1.41
C ALA A 121 -1.13 13.89 -1.46
N ALA A 122 -1.21 12.61 -1.79
CA ALA A 122 -0.05 11.73 -1.93
C ALA A 122 0.88 12.18 -3.07
N GLY A 123 0.34 12.56 -4.23
CA GLY A 123 1.14 13.10 -5.33
C GLY A 123 1.93 14.36 -4.91
N ARG A 124 1.28 15.31 -4.22
CA ARG A 124 1.94 16.52 -3.72
C ARG A 124 3.01 16.22 -2.67
N LYS A 125 2.70 15.31 -1.74
CA LYS A 125 3.64 14.88 -0.70
C LYS A 125 4.89 14.22 -1.30
N LEU A 126 4.73 13.41 -2.35
CA LEU A 126 5.86 12.79 -3.05
C LEU A 126 6.78 13.85 -3.67
N LEU A 127 6.22 14.88 -4.31
CA LEU A 127 6.98 16.01 -4.85
C LEU A 127 7.72 16.78 -3.76
N ARG A 128 7.05 17.10 -2.64
CA ARG A 128 7.67 17.74 -1.47
C ARG A 128 8.82 16.91 -0.90
N ASN A 129 8.67 15.59 -0.85
CA ASN A 129 9.72 14.70 -0.39
C ASN A 129 10.94 14.71 -1.34
N GLN A 130 10.72 14.83 -2.66
CA GLN A 130 11.81 14.98 -3.63
C GLN A 130 12.62 16.27 -3.41
N GLU A 131 11.94 17.38 -3.08
CA GLU A 131 12.58 18.66 -2.75
C GLU A 131 13.34 18.61 -1.41
N LYS A 132 12.73 18.00 -0.38
CA LYS A 132 13.31 17.88 0.97
C LYS A 132 14.55 16.99 1.00
N TYR A 133 14.58 15.94 0.18
CA TYR A 133 15.67 14.98 0.09
C TYR A 133 16.22 14.94 -1.35
N PRO A 134 16.99 15.94 -1.80
CA PRO A 134 17.52 15.93 -3.17
C PRO A 134 18.51 14.78 -3.38
N VAL A 135 18.54 14.21 -4.59
CA VAL A 135 19.56 13.21 -4.94
C VAL A 135 20.92 13.91 -4.95
N SER A 136 21.83 13.51 -4.05
CA SER A 136 23.21 13.98 -4.11
C SER A 136 23.83 13.51 -5.42
N LYS A 137 24.23 14.43 -6.30
CA LYS A 137 25.14 14.07 -7.40
C LYS A 137 26.43 13.60 -6.73
N SER A 138 26.79 12.33 -6.92
CA SER A 138 28.10 11.85 -6.48
C SER A 138 29.18 12.71 -7.14
N SER A 139 30.07 13.26 -6.30
CA SER A 139 31.30 13.91 -6.74
C SER A 139 32.20 12.87 -7.38
N ASP A 140 32.05 12.68 -8.69
CA ASP A 140 33.06 12.20 -9.61
C ASP A 140 32.78 12.89 -10.96
N ASP A 141 33.10 14.18 -11.03
CA ASP A 141 33.58 14.81 -12.27
C ASP A 141 34.13 16.21 -11.98
N LEU A 142 35.44 16.36 -12.16
CA LEU A 142 36.10 17.64 -12.23
C LEU A 142 35.87 18.23 -13.63
N GLY A 143 35.09 19.31 -13.67
CA GLY A 143 35.26 20.39 -14.64
C GLY A 143 34.62 20.20 -16.01
N GLU A 144 33.40 20.73 -16.17
CA GLU A 144 33.14 21.75 -17.18
C GLU A 144 31.84 22.50 -16.85
N GLU A 145 31.91 23.83 -16.92
CA GLU A 145 30.80 24.73 -16.69
C GLU A 145 29.67 24.48 -17.70
N ALA A 146 28.44 24.28 -17.21
CA ALA A 146 27.25 24.43 -18.04
C ALA A 146 26.13 25.12 -17.24
N ALA A 147 26.09 26.43 -17.43
CA ALA A 147 24.95 27.34 -17.44
C ALA A 147 23.67 26.92 -16.67
N ALA A 148 23.38 27.73 -15.65
CA ALA A 148 22.03 27.93 -15.15
C ALA A 148 21.07 28.27 -16.30
N THR A 149 19.98 27.51 -16.45
CA THR A 149 18.85 27.90 -17.31
C THR A 149 17.54 27.37 -16.73
N THR A 150 16.74 28.33 -16.29
CA THR A 150 15.27 28.36 -16.20
C THR A 150 14.59 27.44 -15.19
N THR A 151 14.31 28.05 -14.04
CA THR A 151 13.17 27.80 -13.15
C THR A 151 11.88 27.71 -13.98
N GLY A 152 11.45 26.49 -14.30
CA GLY A 152 10.07 26.23 -14.69
C GLY A 152 9.23 26.20 -13.42
N GLN A 153 8.41 27.23 -13.22
CA GLN A 153 7.28 27.13 -12.30
C GLN A 153 6.42 25.96 -12.77
N VAL A 154 6.50 24.83 -12.05
CA VAL A 154 5.50 23.78 -12.19
C VAL A 154 4.23 24.40 -11.63
N ALA A 155 3.26 24.67 -12.50
CA ALA A 155 1.98 25.20 -12.10
C ALA A 155 1.41 24.30 -11.01
N GLU A 156 0.97 24.88 -9.89
CA GLU A 156 0.22 24.15 -8.88
C GLU A 156 -0.92 23.41 -9.58
N PRO A 157 -1.07 22.07 -9.38
CA PRO A 157 -2.19 21.37 -9.96
C PRO A 157 -3.46 22.02 -9.43
N ALA A 158 -4.25 22.55 -10.37
CA ALA A 158 -5.49 23.27 -10.12
C ALA A 158 -6.28 22.54 -9.03
N MET A 159 -6.69 23.28 -8.00
CA MET A 159 -7.50 22.74 -6.92
C MET A 159 -8.64 21.90 -7.52
N ALA A 160 -8.69 20.62 -7.15
CA ALA A 160 -9.72 19.69 -7.59
C ALA A 160 -11.09 20.35 -7.43
N GLN A 161 -11.92 20.21 -8.47
CA GLN A 161 -13.30 20.70 -8.47
C GLN A 161 -14.01 20.20 -7.19
N PRO A 162 -14.87 21.01 -6.56
CA PRO A 162 -15.51 20.61 -5.30
C PRO A 162 -16.30 19.30 -5.50
N GLY A 163 -15.81 18.22 -4.89
CA GLY A 163 -16.53 16.95 -4.70
C GLY A 163 -16.03 15.72 -5.45
N GLY A 164 -15.06 15.82 -6.37
CA GLY A 164 -14.49 14.67 -7.10
C GLY A 164 -13.08 14.31 -6.64
N TRP A 165 -12.79 13.02 -6.50
CA TRP A 165 -11.39 12.55 -6.41
C TRP A 165 -10.81 12.45 -7.82
N ASP A 166 -9.50 12.58 -7.95
CA ASP A 166 -8.79 12.32 -9.21
C ASP A 166 -9.01 10.88 -9.68
N ARG A 167 -9.37 10.73 -10.95
CA ARG A 167 -9.79 9.46 -11.56
C ARG A 167 -8.65 8.65 -12.12
N GLU A 168 -7.49 9.28 -12.31
CA GLU A 168 -6.36 8.74 -13.07
C GLU A 168 -5.25 8.23 -12.15
N ILE A 169 -5.18 8.71 -10.91
CA ILE A 169 -4.17 8.25 -9.94
C ILE A 169 -4.43 6.80 -9.54
N THR A 170 -3.51 5.92 -9.94
CA THR A 170 -3.52 4.49 -9.66
C THR A 170 -2.66 4.14 -8.45
N LEU A 171 -2.96 2.99 -7.82
CA LEU A 171 -2.06 2.41 -6.82
C LEU A 171 -0.68 2.13 -7.44
N GLU A 172 -0.63 1.69 -8.70
CA GLU A 172 0.64 1.44 -9.39
C GLU A 172 1.46 2.72 -9.60
N SER A 173 0.84 3.81 -10.08
CA SER A 173 1.57 5.05 -10.35
C SER A 173 2.20 5.62 -9.08
N LEU A 174 1.48 5.58 -7.95
CA LEU A 174 2.02 5.98 -6.65
C LEU A 174 3.13 5.04 -6.19
N LYS A 175 2.89 3.73 -6.22
CA LYS A 175 3.89 2.71 -5.85
C LYS A 175 5.19 2.88 -6.67
N GLY A 176 5.06 3.11 -7.99
CA GLY A 176 6.18 3.36 -8.89
C GLY A 176 6.95 4.62 -8.52
N GLY A 177 6.26 5.73 -8.24
CA GLY A 177 6.89 6.97 -7.79
C GLY A 177 7.64 6.82 -6.47
N ILE A 178 7.05 6.14 -5.49
CA ILE A 178 7.70 5.89 -4.18
C ILE A 178 8.90 4.95 -4.34
N ARG A 179 8.77 3.91 -5.19
CA ARG A 179 9.88 2.99 -5.50
C ARG A 179 11.05 3.76 -6.12
N GLY A 180 10.79 4.55 -7.16
CA GLY A 180 11.81 5.37 -7.81
C GLY A 180 12.50 6.33 -6.83
N PHE A 181 11.71 7.02 -5.99
CA PHE A 181 12.24 7.90 -4.95
C PHE A 181 13.24 7.19 -4.03
N ALA A 182 12.92 5.96 -3.58
CA ALA A 182 13.77 5.17 -2.71
C ALA A 182 15.01 4.60 -3.42
N GLU A 183 14.87 4.17 -4.68
CA GLU A 183 15.95 3.63 -5.50
C GLU A 183 17.02 4.67 -5.80
N GLU A 184 16.61 5.86 -6.25
CA GLU A 184 17.50 6.99 -6.55
C GLU A 184 18.41 7.39 -5.38
N ARG A 185 17.94 7.16 -4.15
CA ARG A 185 18.65 7.51 -2.90
C ARG A 185 19.37 6.33 -2.27
N GLY A 186 19.29 5.14 -2.87
CA GLY A 186 19.86 3.92 -2.30
C GLY A 186 19.24 3.52 -0.96
N TRP A 187 17.99 3.92 -0.70
CA TRP A 187 17.30 3.67 0.58
C TRP A 187 16.66 2.29 0.66
N HIS A 188 16.54 1.57 -0.46
CA HIS A 188 15.98 0.22 -0.52
C HIS A 188 16.65 -0.76 0.49
N LYS A 189 17.92 -0.54 0.85
CA LYS A 189 18.66 -1.34 1.85
C LYS A 189 18.11 -1.25 3.27
N PHE A 190 17.35 -0.20 3.58
CA PHE A 190 16.73 0.01 4.89
C PHE A 190 15.25 -0.41 4.92
N GLN A 191 14.69 -0.79 3.77
CA GLN A 191 13.27 -1.09 3.59
C GLN A 191 12.97 -2.58 3.76
N THR A 192 13.20 -3.10 4.97
CA THR A 192 12.73 -4.45 5.35
C THR A 192 11.24 -4.43 5.72
N PRO A 193 10.51 -5.55 5.64
CA PRO A 193 9.10 -5.62 6.06
C PRO A 193 8.89 -5.09 7.49
N ARG A 194 9.79 -5.44 8.42
CA ARG A 194 9.74 -4.92 9.79
C ARG A 194 9.87 -3.40 9.83
N ASN A 195 10.88 -2.83 9.18
CA ASN A 195 11.12 -1.39 9.24
C ASN A 195 9.97 -0.60 8.61
N LEU A 196 9.43 -1.10 7.50
CA LEU A 196 8.28 -0.51 6.83
C LEU A 196 7.00 -0.60 7.67
N LEU A 197 6.77 -1.73 8.34
CA LEU A 197 5.66 -1.88 9.27
C LEU A 197 5.77 -0.93 10.47
N LEU A 198 6.96 -0.82 11.08
CA LEU A 198 7.15 0.08 12.22
C LEU A 198 7.01 1.55 11.81
N ALA A 199 7.46 1.92 10.61
CA ALA A 199 7.21 3.24 10.05
C ALA A 199 5.71 3.47 9.82
N LEU A 200 4.99 2.51 9.22
CA LEU A 200 3.53 2.56 9.07
C LEU A 200 2.80 2.78 10.40
N VAL A 201 3.20 2.08 11.46
CA VAL A 201 2.68 2.29 12.82
C VAL A 201 2.94 3.72 13.29
N GLY A 202 4.14 4.24 13.06
CA GLY A 202 4.52 5.63 13.36
C GLY A 202 3.59 6.64 12.68
N GLU A 203 3.39 6.51 11.36
CA GLU A 203 2.55 7.45 10.60
C GLU A 203 1.08 7.39 11.02
N VAL A 204 0.55 6.21 11.39
CA VAL A 204 -0.81 6.12 11.98
C VAL A 204 -0.86 6.81 13.35
N GLY A 205 0.25 6.81 14.09
CA GLY A 205 0.45 7.64 15.27
C GLY A 205 0.37 9.13 14.96
N GLU A 206 1.06 9.61 13.91
CA GLU A 206 1.02 11.02 13.49
C GLU A 206 -0.41 11.46 13.09
N VAL A 207 -1.14 10.62 12.36
CA VAL A 207 -2.58 10.87 12.10
C VAL A 207 -3.35 10.93 13.43
N SER A 208 -3.03 10.08 14.40
CA SER A 208 -3.69 10.08 15.71
C SER A 208 -3.42 11.36 16.52
N GLU A 209 -2.22 11.91 16.43
CA GLU A 209 -1.84 13.16 17.10
C GLU A 209 -2.68 14.35 16.64
N ILE A 210 -3.11 14.38 15.37
CA ILE A 210 -3.97 15.44 14.82
C ILE A 210 -5.36 15.45 15.50
N PHE A 211 -5.90 14.27 15.85
CA PHE A 211 -7.25 14.15 16.41
C PHE A 211 -7.29 14.11 17.94
N GLN A 212 -6.17 13.81 18.61
CA GLN A 212 -6.15 13.41 20.02
C GLN A 212 -6.80 14.41 21.00
N TRP A 213 -6.78 15.72 20.70
CA TRP A 213 -7.35 16.78 21.55
C TRP A 213 -8.59 17.46 20.96
N LYS A 214 -9.13 16.97 19.83
CA LYS A 214 -10.23 17.64 19.09
C LYS A 214 -11.64 17.27 19.57
N GLY A 215 -11.80 16.31 20.48
CA GLY A 215 -13.13 15.82 20.87
C GLY A 215 -13.78 14.98 19.76
N GLU A 216 -15.11 14.96 19.68
CA GLU A 216 -15.80 14.37 18.52
C GLU A 216 -15.66 15.32 17.33
N VAL A 217 -15.23 14.79 16.18
CA VAL A 217 -14.96 15.58 14.98
C VAL A 217 -16.02 15.29 13.94
N ASP A 218 -16.61 16.35 13.38
CA ASP A 218 -17.57 16.24 12.29
C ASP A 218 -16.92 15.67 11.04
N ASN A 219 -17.70 14.93 10.25
CA ASN A 219 -17.22 14.25 9.06
C ASN A 219 -16.57 15.21 8.05
N ASP A 220 -17.10 16.42 7.89
CA ASP A 220 -16.56 17.43 6.98
C ASP A 220 -15.39 18.24 7.56
N LEU A 221 -14.91 17.86 8.75
CA LEU A 221 -13.88 18.55 9.53
C LEU A 221 -14.26 20.00 9.86
N THR A 222 -15.55 20.26 10.12
CA THR A 222 -16.00 21.55 10.65
C THR A 222 -15.21 21.87 11.93
N GLY A 223 -14.41 22.95 11.89
CA GLY A 223 -13.52 23.35 12.99
C GLY A 223 -12.02 23.08 12.75
N PHE A 224 -11.65 22.44 11.64
CA PHE A 224 -10.25 22.35 11.22
C PHE A 224 -9.86 23.55 10.36
N SER A 225 -8.66 24.10 10.60
CA SER A 225 -8.06 25.12 9.73
C SER A 225 -7.63 24.50 8.39
N GLN A 226 -7.41 25.32 7.37
CA GLN A 226 -6.89 24.84 6.08
C GLN A 226 -5.50 24.19 6.23
N GLU A 227 -4.69 24.69 7.16
CA GLU A 227 -3.38 24.13 7.49
C GLU A 227 -3.51 22.75 8.13
N GLU A 228 -4.42 22.58 9.10
CA GLU A 228 -4.69 21.29 9.75
C GLU A 228 -5.22 20.25 8.74
N ARG A 229 -6.09 20.67 7.80
CA ARG A 229 -6.59 19.78 6.73
C ARG A 229 -5.48 19.39 5.76
N THR A 230 -4.56 20.32 5.48
CA THR A 230 -3.40 20.04 4.63
C THR A 230 -2.47 19.05 5.32
N HIS A 231 -2.12 19.31 6.58
CA HIS A 231 -1.29 18.43 7.39
C HIS A 231 -1.91 17.04 7.54
N LEU A 232 -3.22 16.93 7.81
CA LEU A 232 -3.91 15.64 7.81
C LEU A 232 -3.77 14.90 6.47
N GLY A 233 -3.89 15.61 5.34
CA GLY A 233 -3.67 15.02 4.02
C GLY A 233 -2.23 14.51 3.83
N GLU A 234 -1.25 15.19 4.41
CA GLU A 234 0.15 14.76 4.39
C GLU A 234 0.37 13.49 5.21
N GLU A 235 -0.15 13.42 6.43
CA GLU A 235 0.03 12.22 7.28
C GLU A 235 -0.74 11.01 6.75
N LEU A 236 -1.95 11.21 6.20
CA LEU A 236 -2.66 10.14 5.48
C LEU A 236 -1.87 9.65 4.26
N SER A 237 -1.11 10.54 3.61
CA SER A 237 -0.25 10.18 2.47
C SER A 237 0.94 9.35 2.91
N ASP A 238 1.57 9.69 4.04
CA ASP A 238 2.69 8.92 4.59
C ASP A 238 2.24 7.50 5.02
N VAL A 239 1.05 7.37 5.63
CA VAL A 239 0.42 6.05 5.88
C VAL A 239 0.27 5.26 4.56
N LEU A 240 -0.26 5.89 3.50
CA LEU A 240 -0.41 5.25 2.19
C LEU A 240 0.96 4.83 1.60
N PHE A 241 1.99 5.66 1.75
CA PHE A 241 3.31 5.39 1.21
C PHE A 241 3.96 4.16 1.84
N TYR A 242 3.95 4.06 3.17
CA TYR A 242 4.51 2.89 3.84
C TYR A 242 3.66 1.64 3.62
N LEU A 243 2.34 1.77 3.54
CA LEU A 243 1.46 0.65 3.17
C LEU A 243 1.81 0.11 1.78
N LEU A 244 1.95 0.99 0.78
CA LEU A 244 2.32 0.60 -0.59
C LEU A 244 3.74 0.03 -0.66
N ARG A 245 4.71 0.61 0.06
CA ARG A 245 6.08 0.04 0.12
C ARG A 245 6.10 -1.33 0.79
N LEU A 246 5.37 -1.51 1.89
CA LEU A 246 5.30 -2.78 2.59
C LEU A 246 4.73 -3.87 1.67
N ALA A 247 3.62 -3.58 0.99
CA ALA A 247 3.05 -4.49 0.00
C ALA A 247 4.04 -4.81 -1.15
N ASP A 248 4.73 -3.79 -1.70
CA ASP A 248 5.66 -3.98 -2.81
C ASP A 248 6.92 -4.78 -2.44
N VAL A 249 7.47 -4.52 -1.24
CA VAL A 249 8.60 -5.29 -0.71
C VAL A 249 8.18 -6.74 -0.55
N CYS A 250 7.05 -6.99 0.13
CA CYS A 250 6.44 -8.30 0.38
C CYS A 250 5.89 -9.03 -0.86
N LYS A 251 5.95 -8.41 -2.05
CA LYS A 251 5.42 -8.95 -3.33
C LYS A 251 3.92 -9.26 -3.27
N ILE A 252 3.15 -8.39 -2.61
CA ILE A 252 1.70 -8.45 -2.54
C ILE A 252 1.12 -7.41 -3.49
N ASP A 253 0.34 -7.87 -4.46
CA ASP A 253 -0.50 -7.00 -5.28
C ASP A 253 -1.68 -6.49 -4.43
N LEU A 254 -1.47 -5.30 -3.84
CA LEU A 254 -2.45 -4.69 -2.95
C LEU A 254 -3.76 -4.35 -3.67
N GLY A 255 -3.71 -3.96 -4.94
CA GLY A 255 -4.93 -3.67 -5.71
C GLY A 255 -5.79 -4.92 -5.88
N VAL A 256 -5.16 -6.03 -6.28
CA VAL A 256 -5.84 -7.32 -6.42
C VAL A 256 -6.29 -7.88 -5.07
N ALA A 257 -5.45 -7.77 -4.04
CA ALA A 257 -5.79 -8.20 -2.68
C ALA A 257 -7.01 -7.44 -2.14
N ALA A 258 -7.03 -6.12 -2.33
CA ALA A 258 -8.16 -5.26 -1.95
C ALA A 258 -9.44 -5.65 -2.68
N GLY A 259 -9.39 -5.83 -4.00
CA GLY A 259 -10.56 -6.30 -4.76
C GLY A 259 -11.14 -7.61 -4.22
N ARG A 260 -10.28 -8.61 -3.93
CA ARG A 260 -10.71 -9.89 -3.35
C ARG A 260 -11.27 -9.74 -1.94
N LYS A 261 -10.63 -8.92 -1.10
CA LYS A 261 -11.07 -8.67 0.28
C LYS A 261 -12.45 -8.02 0.30
N LEU A 262 -12.71 -7.07 -0.61
CA LEU A 262 -14.02 -6.43 -0.69
C LEU A 262 -15.13 -7.44 -1.04
N LEU A 263 -14.89 -8.34 -2.00
CA LEU A 263 -15.83 -9.42 -2.34
C LEU A 263 -16.10 -10.34 -1.15
N ARG A 264 -15.06 -10.75 -0.42
CA ARG A 264 -15.20 -11.55 0.80
C ARG A 264 -15.97 -10.82 1.90
N ASN A 265 -15.75 -9.51 2.04
CA ASN A 265 -16.51 -8.69 2.99
C ASN A 265 -17.99 -8.62 2.58
N GLN A 266 -18.33 -8.62 1.29
CA GLN A 266 -19.73 -8.67 0.82
C GLN A 266 -20.42 -9.98 1.24
N GLU A 267 -19.73 -11.12 1.11
CA GLU A 267 -20.22 -12.43 1.55
C GLU A 267 -20.35 -12.51 3.08
N LYS A 268 -19.36 -11.98 3.80
CA LYS A 268 -19.28 -11.97 5.26
C LYS A 268 -20.34 -11.10 5.92
N TYR A 269 -20.76 -10.02 5.25
CA TYR A 269 -21.77 -9.09 5.73
C TYR A 269 -22.93 -8.94 4.72
N PRO A 270 -23.82 -9.93 4.56
CA PRO A 270 -24.96 -9.81 3.66
C PRO A 270 -25.91 -8.69 4.10
N VAL A 271 -26.31 -7.80 3.18
CA VAL A 271 -27.17 -6.63 3.46
C VAL A 271 -28.41 -7.00 4.28
N ALA A 272 -29.10 -8.08 3.87
CA ALA A 272 -30.32 -8.55 4.53
C ALA A 272 -30.13 -8.91 6.03
N LYS A 273 -28.90 -9.22 6.46
CA LYS A 273 -28.61 -9.59 7.85
C LYS A 273 -28.09 -8.43 8.69
N CYS A 274 -27.43 -7.44 8.08
CA CYS A 274 -26.68 -6.42 8.80
C CYS A 274 -27.11 -4.97 8.55
N TYR A 275 -28.14 -4.71 7.73
CA TYR A 275 -28.59 -3.35 7.44
C TYR A 275 -28.87 -2.55 8.71
N GLY A 276 -28.18 -1.41 8.84
CA GLY A 276 -28.30 -0.49 9.97
C GLY A 276 -27.77 -1.01 11.32
N ARG A 277 -27.15 -2.20 11.37
CA ARG A 277 -26.59 -2.83 12.57
C ARG A 277 -25.06 -2.84 12.51
N SER A 278 -24.38 -2.47 13.61
CA SER A 278 -22.92 -2.51 13.76
C SER A 278 -22.39 -3.80 14.40
N THR A 279 -23.25 -4.78 14.65
CA THR A 279 -22.87 -6.06 15.24
C THR A 279 -21.90 -6.81 14.31
N LYS A 280 -20.78 -7.27 14.87
CA LYS A 280 -19.79 -8.10 14.16
C LYS A 280 -20.49 -9.34 13.56
N TYR A 281 -20.02 -9.78 12.39
CA TYR A 281 -20.63 -10.86 11.60
C TYR A 281 -20.90 -12.16 12.36
N ASN A 282 -20.09 -12.48 13.37
CA ASN A 282 -20.27 -13.64 14.23
C ASN A 282 -21.40 -13.49 15.27
N LYS A 283 -22.11 -12.36 15.24
CA LYS A 283 -23.25 -12.01 16.09
C LYS A 283 -24.45 -11.53 15.25
N LEU A 284 -24.45 -11.77 13.93
CA LEU A 284 -25.52 -11.43 12.99
C LEU A 284 -26.59 -12.52 12.88
#